data_AF-A0A380DL94-F1
#
_entry.id   AF-A0A380DL94-F1
#
_cell.length_a   1.000
_cell.length_b   1.000
_cell.length_c   1.000
_cell.angle_alpha   90.00
_cell.angle_beta   90.00
_cell.angle_gamma   90.00
#
_symmetry.space_group_name_H-M   'P 1'
#
loop_
_entity.id
_entity.type
_entity.pdbx_description
1 polymer ?
#
loop_
_entity_poly.entity_id
_entity_poly.type
_entity_poly.pdbx_seq_one_letter_code
_entity_poly.pdbx_strand_id
1 'polypeptide(L)'
;MNVILEQLKIHTQNKPNDIALHIDDEIITYSQLNARITSAVESLQKYSLNPVVAINMKSPVQSIICYLALHRLHKVPMMMEGKWQSTIHRQLIEKYGIKDVIEDTGLMQSIDTPMFIDSMQLQHYPNLLHIGFTSGTTGLPKAYYRDEDSWLASFEVNEMLMLKNENAIAAPGPLSYSLTLYALLFALSSGRTFIGQTTFILKSYLINVVKYHHTKLLCFLFQR
;
A
#
# COMPACT_ATOMS: atom_id res chain seq x y z
N MET A 1 11.18 -2.81 -4.02
CA MET A 1 11.10 -1.76 -2.99
C MET A 1 12.23 -1.94 -2.00
N ASN A 2 13.36 -1.30 -2.25
CA ASN A 2 14.57 -1.47 -1.42
C ASN A 2 14.72 -0.33 -0.42
N VAL A 3 14.68 0.92 -0.89
CA VAL A 3 14.94 2.10 -0.06
C VAL A 3 13.85 2.29 0.99
N ILE A 4 12.57 2.17 0.60
CA ILE A 4 11.46 2.39 1.54
C ILE A 4 11.45 1.32 2.64
N LEU A 5 11.77 0.06 2.31
CA LEU A 5 11.87 -1.02 3.31
C LEU A 5 13.06 -0.83 4.25
N GLU A 6 14.19 -0.35 3.74
CA GLU A 6 15.36 -0.04 4.55
C GLU A 6 15.08 1.09 5.53
N GLN A 7 14.45 2.17 5.06
CA GLN A 7 14.03 3.28 5.93
C GLN A 7 13.03 2.80 6.99
N LEU A 8 12.01 2.02 6.60
CA LEU A 8 11.06 1.44 7.55
C LEU A 8 11.77 0.62 8.63
N LYS A 9 12.77 -0.20 8.27
CA LYS A 9 13.58 -0.97 9.22
C LYS A 9 14.35 -0.06 10.19
N ILE A 10 14.98 1.00 9.69
CA ILE A 10 15.70 2.00 10.52
C ILE A 10 14.74 2.64 11.52
N HIS A 11 13.55 3.07 11.07
CA HIS A 11 12.54 3.66 11.94
C HIS A 11 12.02 2.67 12.99
N THR A 12 11.80 1.41 12.62
CA THR A 12 11.44 0.35 13.58
C THR A 12 12.49 0.16 14.67
N GLN A 13 13.77 0.27 14.35
CA GLN A 13 14.85 0.16 15.34
C GLN A 13 14.96 1.39 16.23
N ASN A 14 14.87 2.58 15.65
CA ASN A 14 15.09 3.84 16.38
C ASN A 14 13.89 4.28 17.23
N LYS A 15 12.67 3.96 16.78
CA LYS A 15 11.41 4.40 17.42
C LYS A 15 10.32 3.31 17.39
N PRO A 16 10.57 2.15 18.01
CA PRO A 16 9.67 0.99 17.93
C PRO A 16 8.26 1.24 18.51
N ASN A 17 8.13 2.20 19.43
CA ASN A 17 6.87 2.51 20.12
C ASN A 17 6.08 3.66 19.48
N ASP A 18 6.68 4.38 18.53
CA ASP A 18 5.98 5.44 17.80
C ASP A 18 4.92 4.83 16.89
N ILE A 19 3.84 5.58 16.66
CA ILE A 19 2.73 5.15 15.81
C ILE A 19 3.18 5.20 14.34
N ALA A 20 3.12 4.05 13.67
CA ALA A 20 3.33 3.95 12.23
C ALA A 20 2.03 4.20 11.46
N LEU A 21 0.93 3.57 11.89
CA LEU A 21 -0.36 3.64 11.24
C LEU A 21 -1.45 4.03 12.25
N HIS A 22 -2.32 4.95 11.85
CA HIS A 22 -3.59 5.24 12.49
C HIS A 22 -4.66 5.23 11.39
N ILE A 23 -5.42 4.14 11.29
CA ILE A 23 -6.46 3.98 10.26
C ILE A 23 -7.78 3.68 10.95
N ASP A 24 -8.75 4.59 10.78
CA ASP A 24 -10.02 4.56 11.52
C ASP A 24 -9.78 4.45 13.03
N ASP A 25 -10.13 3.31 13.66
CA ASP A 25 -9.91 3.04 15.09
C ASP A 25 -8.67 2.18 15.37
N GLU A 26 -7.96 1.72 14.34
CA GLU A 26 -6.76 0.90 14.47
C GLU A 26 -5.50 1.75 14.58
N ILE A 27 -4.77 1.59 15.69
CA ILE A 27 -3.47 2.23 15.94
C ILE A 27 -2.39 1.14 16.02
N ILE A 28 -1.35 1.29 15.19
CA ILE A 28 -0.26 0.31 15.06
C ILE A 28 1.08 1.02 15.16
N THR A 29 1.93 0.59 16.09
CA THR A 29 3.29 1.10 16.24
C THR A 29 4.25 0.53 15.19
N TYR A 30 5.42 1.14 15.02
CA TYR A 30 6.45 0.60 14.13
C TYR A 30 6.87 -0.84 14.47
N SER A 31 6.97 -1.19 15.76
CA SER A 31 7.29 -2.56 16.19
C SER A 31 6.16 -3.55 15.89
N GLN A 32 4.91 -3.17 16.14
CA GLN A 32 3.74 -3.99 15.84
C GLN A 32 3.56 -4.20 14.34
N LEU A 33 3.74 -3.14 13.53
CA LEU A 33 3.68 -3.23 12.08
C LEU A 33 4.75 -4.19 11.56
N ASN A 34 6.00 -4.04 12.02
CA ASN A 34 7.08 -4.93 11.62
C ASN A 34 6.81 -6.40 12.01
N ALA A 35 6.30 -6.66 13.21
CA ALA A 35 5.95 -8.01 13.65
C ALA A 35 4.87 -8.64 12.74
N ARG A 36 3.80 -7.88 12.42
CA ARG A 36 2.73 -8.35 11.52
C ARG A 36 3.23 -8.61 10.11
N ILE A 37 4.12 -7.76 9.58
CA ILE A 37 4.77 -7.98 8.27
C ILE A 37 5.60 -9.26 8.30
N THR A 38 6.40 -9.48 9.35
CA THR A 38 7.21 -10.70 9.49
C THR A 38 6.34 -11.95 9.52
N SER A 39 5.25 -11.97 10.31
CA SER A 39 4.32 -13.10 10.32
C SER A 39 3.63 -13.33 8.97
N ALA A 40 3.30 -12.26 8.24
CA ALA A 40 2.76 -12.38 6.88
C ALA A 40 3.78 -12.97 5.90
N VAL A 41 5.04 -12.53 5.95
CA VAL A 41 6.15 -13.11 5.17
C VAL A 41 6.29 -14.60 5.48
N GLU A 42 6.30 -14.99 6.75
CA GLU A 42 6.42 -16.39 7.19
C GLU A 42 5.26 -17.27 6.72
N SER A 43 4.07 -16.68 6.62
CA SER A 43 2.88 -17.38 6.12
C SER A 43 2.92 -17.53 4.60
N LEU A 44 3.32 -16.47 3.88
CA LEU A 44 3.31 -16.42 2.43
C LEU A 44 4.50 -17.18 1.79
N GLN A 45 5.66 -17.26 2.45
CA GLN A 45 6.84 -17.98 1.95
C GLN A 45 6.61 -19.50 1.77
N LYS A 46 5.55 -20.05 2.38
CA LYS A 46 5.15 -21.46 2.23
C LYS A 46 4.60 -21.76 0.84
N TYR A 47 4.20 -20.74 0.10
CA TYR A 47 3.62 -20.85 -1.23
C TYR A 47 4.65 -20.47 -2.30
N SER A 48 4.58 -21.16 -3.45
CA SER A 48 5.32 -20.76 -4.64
C SER A 48 4.56 -19.65 -5.36
N LEU A 49 4.82 -18.40 -4.94
CA LEU A 49 4.16 -17.22 -5.51
C LEU A 49 4.77 -16.82 -6.86
N ASN A 50 3.90 -16.47 -7.80
CA ASN A 50 4.24 -15.83 -9.07
C ASN A 50 4.81 -14.42 -8.84
N PRO A 51 5.54 -13.85 -9.80
CA PRO A 51 6.16 -12.53 -9.65
C PRO A 51 5.21 -11.40 -9.27
N VAL A 52 3.96 -11.44 -9.76
CA VAL A 52 2.90 -10.49 -9.44
C VAL A 52 1.83 -11.17 -8.60
N VAL A 53 1.45 -10.55 -7.49
CA VAL A 53 0.42 -11.05 -6.58
C VAL A 53 -0.61 -9.95 -6.34
N ALA A 54 -1.87 -10.24 -6.61
CA ALA A 54 -2.95 -9.28 -6.36
C ALA A 54 -3.35 -9.26 -4.89
N ILE A 55 -3.66 -8.07 -4.40
CA ILE A 55 -4.22 -7.82 -3.07
C ILE A 55 -5.66 -7.35 -3.28
N ASN A 56 -6.62 -8.18 -2.86
CA ASN A 56 -8.05 -7.92 -2.91
C ASN A 56 -8.64 -8.08 -1.51
N MET A 57 -8.39 -7.11 -0.63
CA MET A 57 -8.82 -7.17 0.77
C MET A 57 -9.66 -5.95 1.14
N LYS A 58 -10.60 -6.14 2.06
CA LYS A 58 -11.43 -5.04 2.58
C LYS A 58 -10.72 -4.27 3.69
N SER A 59 -9.88 -4.94 4.48
CA SER A 59 -9.09 -4.29 5.53
C SER A 59 -7.90 -3.52 4.93
N PRO A 60 -7.80 -2.18 5.12
CA PRO A 60 -6.65 -1.42 4.67
C PRO A 60 -5.38 -1.82 5.42
N VAL A 61 -5.45 -2.00 6.73
CA VAL A 61 -4.30 -2.42 7.56
C VAL A 61 -3.74 -3.74 7.05
N GLN A 62 -4.60 -4.74 6.82
CA GLN A 62 -4.15 -6.02 6.31
C GLN A 62 -3.59 -5.90 4.87
N SER A 63 -4.19 -5.06 4.03
CA SER A 63 -3.66 -4.75 2.70
C SER A 63 -2.25 -4.16 2.77
N ILE A 64 -1.97 -3.24 3.71
CA ILE A 64 -0.64 -2.64 3.92
C ILE A 64 0.36 -3.71 4.35
N ILE A 65 -0.03 -4.57 5.30
CA ILE A 65 0.81 -5.67 5.79
C ILE A 65 1.18 -6.61 4.64
N CYS A 66 0.20 -7.05 3.85
CA CYS A 66 0.42 -7.91 2.68
C CYS A 66 1.27 -7.20 1.60
N TYR A 67 1.03 -5.92 1.34
CA TYR A 67 1.81 -5.12 0.39
C TYR A 67 3.30 -5.09 0.78
N LEU A 68 3.60 -4.76 2.03
CA LEU A 68 4.99 -4.70 2.53
C LEU A 68 5.62 -6.10 2.62
N ALA A 69 4.84 -7.13 2.95
CA ALA A 69 5.31 -8.52 3.00
C ALA A 69 5.69 -9.05 1.60
N LEU A 70 4.87 -8.77 0.57
CA LEU A 70 5.18 -9.14 -0.81
C LEU A 70 6.48 -8.52 -1.30
N HIS A 71 6.74 -7.26 -0.94
CA HIS A 71 8.02 -6.62 -1.24
C HIS A 71 9.21 -7.29 -0.55
N ARG A 72 9.06 -7.73 0.71
CA ARG A 72 10.09 -8.53 1.40
C ARG A 72 10.32 -9.90 0.76
N LEU A 73 9.32 -10.42 0.05
CA LEU A 73 9.39 -11.67 -0.72
C LEU A 73 9.81 -11.45 -2.18
N HIS A 74 10.23 -10.23 -2.54
CA HIS A 74 10.61 -9.85 -3.90
C HIS A 74 9.50 -10.09 -4.93
N LYS A 75 8.24 -9.87 -4.53
CA LYS A 75 7.06 -9.91 -5.39
C LYS A 75 6.53 -8.52 -5.63
N VAL A 76 5.88 -8.33 -6.77
CA VAL A 76 5.22 -7.07 -7.14
C VAL A 76 3.76 -7.14 -6.66
N PRO A 77 3.36 -6.31 -5.68
CA PRO A 77 1.96 -6.22 -5.30
C PRO A 77 1.14 -5.53 -6.39
N MET A 78 -0.01 -6.12 -6.72
CA MET A 78 -1.05 -5.50 -7.54
C MET A 78 -2.24 -5.11 -6.66
N MET A 79 -2.44 -3.82 -6.46
CA MET A 79 -3.49 -3.29 -5.59
C MET A 79 -4.83 -3.23 -6.32
N MET A 80 -5.81 -4.00 -5.84
CA MET A 80 -7.20 -3.93 -6.32
C MET A 80 -8.07 -3.15 -5.34
N GLU A 81 -9.15 -2.53 -5.83
CA GLU A 81 -10.14 -1.90 -4.96
C GLU A 81 -11.09 -2.96 -4.40
N GLY A 82 -11.04 -3.19 -3.09
CA GLY A 82 -11.86 -4.21 -2.41
C GLY A 82 -13.37 -3.92 -2.44
N LYS A 83 -13.79 -2.67 -2.71
CA LYS A 83 -15.21 -2.30 -2.86
C LYS A 83 -15.77 -2.53 -4.26
N TRP A 84 -14.96 -2.93 -5.24
CA TRP A 84 -15.49 -3.29 -6.56
C TRP A 84 -16.36 -4.54 -6.50
N GLN A 85 -17.24 -4.68 -7.49
CA GLN A 85 -18.04 -5.89 -7.66
C GLN A 85 -17.11 -7.07 -8.02
N SER A 86 -17.43 -8.26 -7.52
CA SER A 86 -16.65 -9.48 -7.77
C SER A 86 -16.52 -9.82 -9.26
N THR A 87 -17.48 -9.41 -10.09
CA THR A 87 -17.42 -9.52 -11.55
C THR A 87 -16.26 -8.72 -12.14
N ILE A 88 -16.02 -7.50 -11.64
CA ILE A 88 -14.89 -6.66 -12.07
C ILE A 88 -13.57 -7.30 -11.65
N HIS A 89 -13.47 -7.79 -10.40
CA HIS A 89 -12.26 -8.50 -9.94
C HIS A 89 -11.93 -9.69 -10.83
N ARG A 90 -12.93 -10.55 -11.12
CA ARG A 90 -12.78 -11.70 -12.00
C ARG A 90 -12.31 -11.29 -13.40
N GLN A 91 -12.96 -10.30 -14.00
CA GLN A 91 -12.60 -9.82 -15.33
C GLN A 91 -11.17 -9.26 -15.39
N LEU A 92 -10.70 -8.59 -14.33
CA LEU A 92 -9.31 -8.12 -14.24
C LEU A 92 -8.33 -9.29 -14.07
N ILE A 93 -8.66 -10.24 -13.19
CA ILE A 93 -7.84 -11.45 -12.97
C ILE A 93 -7.65 -12.22 -14.28
N GLU A 94 -8.73 -12.45 -15.02
CA GLU A 94 -8.70 -13.12 -16.33
C GLU A 94 -7.92 -12.30 -17.36
N LYS A 95 -8.22 -10.99 -17.48
CA LYS A 95 -7.59 -10.10 -18.47
C LYS A 95 -6.07 -9.98 -18.29
N TYR A 96 -5.58 -9.92 -17.05
CA TYR A 96 -4.16 -9.77 -16.76
C TYR A 96 -3.47 -11.10 -16.40
N GLY A 97 -4.21 -12.22 -16.44
CA GLY A 97 -3.68 -13.56 -16.17
C GLY A 97 -3.10 -13.68 -14.76
N ILE A 98 -3.76 -13.08 -13.77
CA ILE A 98 -3.30 -13.04 -12.39
C ILE A 98 -3.50 -14.42 -11.76
N LYS A 99 -2.41 -15.04 -11.31
CA LYS A 99 -2.46 -16.39 -10.73
C LYS A 99 -2.63 -16.41 -9.24
N ASP A 100 -2.07 -15.44 -8.53
CA ASP A 100 -2.11 -15.37 -7.07
C ASP A 100 -2.89 -14.15 -6.62
N VAL A 101 -3.92 -14.39 -5.80
CA VAL A 101 -4.77 -13.34 -5.23
C VAL A 101 -4.86 -13.56 -3.72
N ILE A 102 -4.45 -12.56 -2.94
CA ILE A 102 -4.62 -12.53 -1.49
C ILE A 102 -5.94 -11.84 -1.18
N GLU A 103 -6.86 -12.57 -0.57
CA GLU A 103 -8.16 -12.10 -0.11
C GLU A 103 -8.26 -12.15 1.41
N ASP A 104 -9.32 -11.55 1.98
CA ASP A 104 -9.56 -11.59 3.44
C ASP A 104 -9.66 -13.02 3.99
N THR A 105 -10.06 -14.00 3.15
CA THR A 105 -10.19 -15.42 3.50
C THR A 105 -8.90 -16.23 3.30
N GLY A 106 -7.88 -15.68 2.65
CA GLY A 106 -6.61 -16.36 2.38
C GLY A 106 -6.09 -16.17 0.96
N LEU A 107 -5.07 -16.96 0.61
CA LEU A 107 -4.46 -16.97 -0.72
C LEU A 107 -5.24 -17.90 -1.67
N MET A 108 -5.64 -17.38 -2.82
CA MET A 108 -6.14 -18.15 -3.95
C MET A 108 -5.07 -18.25 -5.04
N GLN A 109 -4.80 -19.48 -5.52
CA GLN A 109 -3.86 -19.74 -6.62
C GLN A 109 -4.58 -20.43 -7.79
N SER A 110 -4.45 -19.89 -9.01
CA SER A 110 -4.96 -20.51 -10.24
C SER A 110 -3.82 -21.18 -11.02
N ILE A 111 -4.05 -22.40 -11.50
CA ILE A 111 -3.02 -23.22 -12.18
C ILE A 111 -3.09 -23.06 -13.71
N ASP A 112 -4.28 -22.85 -14.29
CA ASP A 112 -4.53 -23.03 -15.73
C ASP A 112 -4.72 -21.75 -16.55
N THR A 113 -4.46 -20.57 -15.96
CA THR A 113 -4.66 -19.29 -16.66
C THR A 113 -3.39 -18.85 -17.40
N PRO A 114 -3.45 -18.49 -18.71
CA PRO A 114 -2.31 -17.90 -19.41
C PRO A 114 -1.89 -16.60 -18.72
N MET A 115 -0.61 -16.44 -18.39
CA MET A 115 -0.11 -15.20 -17.80
C MET A 115 0.01 -14.12 -18.87
N PHE A 116 -0.74 -13.02 -18.72
CA PHE A 116 -0.59 -11.84 -19.57
C PHE A 116 0.53 -10.92 -19.07
N ILE A 117 0.71 -10.81 -17.76
CA ILE A 117 1.87 -10.16 -17.15
C ILE A 117 2.83 -11.26 -16.73
N ASP A 118 3.85 -11.50 -17.54
CA ASP A 118 4.90 -12.48 -17.24
C ASP A 118 6.20 -11.83 -16.78
N SER A 119 7.15 -12.67 -16.42
CA SER A 119 8.49 -12.24 -16.02
C SER A 119 9.20 -11.43 -17.10
N MET A 120 8.91 -11.63 -18.39
CA MET A 120 9.52 -10.88 -19.50
C MET A 120 8.98 -9.46 -19.61
N GLN A 121 7.68 -9.24 -19.37
CA GLN A 121 7.14 -7.88 -19.26
C GLN A 121 7.71 -7.15 -18.04
N LEU A 122 7.88 -7.85 -16.90
CA LEU A 122 8.47 -7.25 -15.70
C LEU A 122 9.94 -6.88 -15.85
N GLN A 123 10.70 -7.54 -16.73
CA GLN A 123 12.10 -7.18 -17.02
C GLN A 123 12.25 -5.75 -17.55
N HIS A 124 11.21 -5.19 -18.18
CA HIS A 124 11.20 -3.80 -18.64
C HIS A 124 11.00 -2.78 -17.50
N TYR A 125 10.64 -3.25 -16.31
CA TYR A 125 10.39 -2.42 -15.11
C TYR A 125 11.16 -2.98 -13.91
N PRO A 126 12.51 -2.88 -13.90
CA PRO A 126 13.34 -3.53 -12.88
C PRO A 126 13.06 -3.04 -11.45
N ASN A 127 12.57 -1.81 -11.30
CA ASN A 127 12.27 -1.17 -10.01
C ASN A 127 10.76 -1.00 -9.77
N LEU A 128 9.94 -1.87 -10.36
CA LEU A 128 8.49 -1.81 -10.23
C LEU A 128 8.09 -1.94 -8.75
N LEU A 129 7.45 -0.88 -8.25
CA LEU A 129 6.97 -0.77 -6.87
C LEU A 129 5.59 -1.40 -6.72
N HIS A 130 4.66 -1.13 -7.62
CA HIS A 130 3.36 -1.82 -7.63
C HIS A 130 2.65 -1.63 -8.97
N ILE A 131 1.60 -2.41 -9.13
CA ILE A 131 0.59 -2.21 -10.16
C ILE A 131 -0.68 -1.74 -9.47
N GLY A 132 -1.27 -0.64 -9.93
CA GLY A 132 -2.56 -0.17 -9.45
C GLY A 132 -3.52 0.01 -10.62
N PHE A 133 -4.73 0.49 -10.33
CA PHE A 133 -5.75 0.68 -11.34
C PHE A 133 -6.37 2.06 -11.29
N THR A 134 -6.67 2.59 -12.48
CA THR A 134 -7.51 3.77 -12.62
C THR A 134 -8.97 3.35 -12.85
N SER A 135 -9.92 4.12 -12.32
CA SER A 135 -11.35 3.79 -12.34
C SER A 135 -11.97 3.69 -13.74
N GLY A 136 -11.28 4.15 -14.80
CA GLY A 136 -11.63 3.94 -16.20
C GLY A 136 -13.06 4.40 -16.55
N THR A 137 -13.23 5.61 -17.05
CA THR A 137 -14.56 6.17 -17.38
C THR A 137 -15.30 5.44 -18.51
N THR A 138 -14.67 4.51 -19.22
CA THR A 138 -15.20 3.87 -20.44
C THR A 138 -15.12 2.34 -20.44
N GLY A 139 -15.02 1.68 -19.27
CA GLY A 139 -15.01 0.21 -19.19
C GLY A 139 -14.26 -0.34 -17.98
N LEU A 140 -13.60 -1.50 -18.17
CA LEU A 140 -12.79 -2.12 -17.12
C LEU A 140 -11.64 -1.20 -16.65
N PRO A 141 -11.33 -1.18 -15.35
CA PRO A 141 -10.17 -0.47 -14.82
C PRO A 141 -8.88 -0.79 -15.58
N LYS A 142 -8.10 0.26 -15.85
CA LYS A 142 -6.82 0.13 -16.58
C LYS A 142 -5.68 0.09 -15.58
N ALA A 143 -4.81 -0.92 -15.72
CA ALA A 143 -3.62 -1.06 -14.92
C ALA A 143 -2.65 0.10 -15.22
N TYR A 144 -2.03 0.64 -14.18
CA TYR A 144 -0.88 1.53 -14.27
C TYR A 144 0.28 0.90 -13.50
N TYR A 145 1.49 1.19 -13.95
CA TYR A 145 2.74 0.72 -13.36
C TYR A 145 3.41 1.89 -12.63
N ARG A 146 3.92 1.63 -11.43
CA ARG A 146 4.67 2.63 -10.67
C ARG A 146 5.98 2.07 -10.17
N ASP A 147 7.02 2.88 -10.34
CA ASP A 147 8.38 2.56 -10.00
C ASP A 147 8.77 3.26 -8.70
N GLU A 148 9.63 2.62 -7.90
CA GLU A 148 10.03 3.16 -6.59
C GLU A 148 10.76 4.50 -6.76
N ASP A 149 11.67 4.60 -7.73
CA ASP A 149 12.51 5.77 -7.97
C ASP A 149 11.69 7.03 -8.24
N SER A 150 10.58 6.89 -8.97
CA SER A 150 9.68 8.02 -9.27
C SER A 150 9.03 8.58 -8.01
N TRP A 151 8.67 7.73 -7.06
CA TRP A 151 8.09 8.16 -5.78
C TRP A 151 9.16 8.72 -4.86
N LEU A 152 10.35 8.12 -4.79
CA LEU A 152 11.46 8.63 -4.00
C LEU A 152 11.87 10.05 -4.42
N ALA A 153 11.96 10.32 -5.73
CA ALA A 153 12.24 11.67 -6.24
C ALA A 153 11.15 12.68 -5.81
N SER A 154 9.90 12.24 -5.76
CA SER A 154 8.78 13.10 -5.31
C SER A 154 8.78 13.29 -3.79
N PHE A 155 9.21 12.28 -3.01
CA PHE A 155 9.37 12.41 -1.57
C PHE A 155 10.42 13.47 -1.22
N GLU A 156 11.56 13.48 -1.92
CA GLU A 156 12.62 14.47 -1.71
C GLU A 156 12.11 15.90 -1.92
N VAL A 157 11.41 16.15 -3.03
CA VAL A 157 10.81 17.48 -3.29
C VAL A 157 9.77 17.83 -2.22
N ASN A 158 8.93 16.89 -1.80
CA ASN A 158 7.94 17.14 -0.76
C ASN A 158 8.57 17.47 0.58
N GLU A 159 9.67 16.82 0.97
CA GLU A 159 10.42 17.14 2.20
C GLU A 159 10.93 18.59 2.18
N MET A 160 11.38 19.08 1.01
CA MET A 160 11.83 20.47 0.88
C MET A 160 10.69 21.49 1.03
N LEU A 161 9.46 21.10 0.68
CA LEU A 161 8.28 21.96 0.73
C LEU A 161 7.55 21.90 2.09
N MET A 162 7.76 20.84 2.87
CA MET A 162 7.18 20.68 4.19
C MET A 162 7.76 21.72 5.18
N LEU A 163 6.96 22.09 6.18
CA LEU A 163 7.50 22.86 7.29
C LEU A 163 8.41 21.94 8.13
N LYS A 164 9.16 22.55 9.05
CA LYS A 164 9.92 21.77 10.03
C LYS A 164 8.98 21.24 11.12
N ASN A 165 9.17 19.96 11.45
CA ASN A 165 8.58 19.21 12.58
C ASN A 165 7.21 18.56 12.37
N GLU A 166 6.75 18.39 11.13
CA GLU A 166 5.64 17.50 10.79
C GLU A 166 6.01 16.06 11.15
N ASN A 167 5.20 15.40 11.98
CA ASN A 167 5.43 14.01 12.39
C ASN A 167 4.36 13.04 11.87
N ALA A 168 3.37 13.55 11.13
CA ALA A 168 2.28 12.77 10.57
C ALA A 168 1.93 13.23 9.15
N ILE A 169 1.52 12.28 8.32
CA ILE A 169 1.00 12.49 6.98
C ILE A 169 -0.35 11.80 6.90
N ALA A 170 -1.35 12.51 6.39
CA ALA A 170 -2.67 11.98 6.24
C ALA A 170 -3.15 12.00 4.79
N ALA A 171 -3.86 10.94 4.42
CA ALA A 171 -4.58 10.87 3.16
C ALA A 171 -5.90 10.12 3.38
N PRO A 172 -7.04 10.82 3.38
CA PRO A 172 -8.33 10.17 3.42
C PRO A 172 -8.69 9.62 2.03
N GLY A 173 -8.90 8.30 1.95
CA GLY A 173 -9.31 7.65 0.72
C GLY A 173 -9.00 6.16 0.73
N PRO A 174 -9.52 5.39 -0.24
CA PRO A 174 -9.16 3.99 -0.40
C PRO A 174 -7.65 3.83 -0.61
N LEU A 175 -7.08 2.77 -0.04
CA LEU A 175 -5.65 2.46 -0.17
C LEU A 175 -5.27 2.06 -1.61
N SER A 176 -6.22 1.53 -2.38
CA SER A 176 -6.06 1.20 -3.79
C SER A 176 -5.75 2.43 -4.67
N TYR A 177 -6.01 3.64 -4.17
CA TYR A 177 -5.79 4.88 -4.91
C TYR A 177 -4.33 5.32 -4.78
N SER A 178 -3.73 5.69 -5.90
CA SER A 178 -2.30 6.07 -5.97
C SER A 178 -1.92 7.17 -4.98
N LEU A 179 -2.78 8.15 -4.71
CA LEU A 179 -2.48 9.25 -3.79
C LEU A 179 -2.41 8.76 -2.33
N THR A 180 -3.36 7.91 -1.91
CA THR A 180 -3.39 7.34 -0.56
C THR A 180 -2.17 6.47 -0.32
N LEU A 181 -1.85 5.59 -1.28
CA LEU A 181 -0.69 4.71 -1.21
C LEU A 181 0.62 5.50 -1.24
N TYR A 182 0.69 6.58 -2.03
CA TYR A 182 1.82 7.50 -2.04
C TYR A 182 2.05 8.13 -0.67
N ALA A 183 1.00 8.71 -0.06
CA ALA A 183 1.08 9.32 1.25
C ALA A 183 1.48 8.31 2.35
N LEU A 184 0.95 7.08 2.28
CA LEU A 184 1.35 5.98 3.17
C LEU A 184 2.85 5.68 3.07
N LEU A 185 3.34 5.41 1.86
CA LEU A 185 4.74 5.03 1.70
C LEU A 185 5.68 6.19 2.03
N PHE A 186 5.26 7.43 1.74
CA PHE A 186 6.00 8.61 2.16
C PHE A 186 6.09 8.72 3.69
N ALA A 187 4.97 8.51 4.38
CA ALA A 187 4.92 8.55 5.85
C ALA A 187 5.86 7.50 6.44
N LEU A 188 5.77 6.25 5.99
CA LEU A 188 6.61 5.16 6.49
C LEU A 188 8.09 5.38 6.15
N SER A 189 8.41 5.84 4.95
CA SER A 189 9.79 6.13 4.53
C SER A 189 10.41 7.26 5.34
N SER A 190 9.63 8.27 5.72
CA SER A 190 10.09 9.39 6.54
C SER A 190 9.95 9.15 8.05
N GLY A 191 9.44 7.99 8.45
CA GLY A 191 9.26 7.63 9.85
C GLY A 191 8.10 8.36 10.53
N ARG A 192 7.20 8.95 9.76
CA ARG A 192 6.02 9.67 10.27
C ARG A 192 4.87 8.71 10.48
N THR A 193 3.87 9.13 11.25
CA THR A 193 2.60 8.40 11.33
C THR A 193 1.80 8.61 10.05
N PHE A 194 1.35 7.53 9.43
CA PHE A 194 0.30 7.61 8.41
C PHE A 194 -1.07 7.64 9.08
N ILE A 195 -1.91 8.61 8.69
CA ILE A 195 -3.29 8.71 9.14
C ILE A 195 -4.23 8.49 7.95
N GLY A 196 -4.99 7.40 7.98
CA GLY A 196 -5.93 7.01 6.92
C GLY A 196 -7.37 6.90 7.42
N GLN A 197 -8.31 6.86 6.48
CA GLN A 197 -9.71 6.52 6.74
C GLN A 197 -10.28 5.67 5.61
N THR A 198 -10.99 4.58 5.94
CA THR A 198 -11.70 3.76 4.93
C THR A 198 -12.85 4.49 4.26
N THR A 199 -13.46 5.41 5.00
CA THR A 199 -14.54 6.29 4.56
C THR A 199 -14.23 7.68 5.08
N PHE A 200 -14.10 8.65 4.18
CA PHE A 200 -13.80 10.01 4.59
C PHE A 200 -14.98 10.61 5.37
N ILE A 201 -14.75 10.87 6.65
CA ILE A 201 -15.69 11.57 7.51
C ILE A 201 -14.91 12.70 8.20
N LEU A 202 -15.10 13.93 7.71
CA LEU A 202 -14.33 15.10 8.15
C LEU A 202 -14.34 15.30 9.68
N LYS A 203 -15.47 15.03 10.33
CA LYS A 203 -15.61 15.19 11.78
C LYS A 203 -14.75 14.20 12.57
N SER A 204 -14.83 12.89 12.28
CA SER A 204 -13.99 11.90 12.96
C SER A 204 -12.52 12.08 12.60
N TYR A 205 -12.22 12.53 11.38
CA TYR A 205 -10.87 12.82 10.94
C TYR A 205 -10.22 13.93 11.77
N LEU A 206 -10.89 15.08 11.90
CA LEU A 206 -10.40 16.19 12.72
C LEU A 206 -10.30 15.82 14.20
N ILE A 207 -11.25 15.04 14.72
CA ILE A 207 -11.19 14.54 16.10
C ILE A 207 -9.97 13.62 16.30
N ASN A 208 -9.74 12.67 15.40
CA ASN A 208 -8.62 11.72 15.55
C ASN A 208 -7.26 12.40 15.41
N VAL A 209 -7.14 13.37 14.50
CA VAL A 209 -5.96 14.22 14.39
C VAL A 209 -5.77 15.01 15.69
N VAL A 210 -6.76 15.79 16.14
CA VAL A 210 -6.61 16.63 17.34
C VAL A 210 -6.40 15.82 18.63
N LYS A 211 -7.03 14.65 18.75
CA LYS A 211 -7.04 13.83 19.97
C LYS A 211 -5.78 13.01 20.15
N TYR A 212 -5.22 12.45 19.07
CA TYR A 212 -4.07 11.54 19.14
C TYR A 212 -2.77 12.17 18.69
N HIS A 213 -2.84 13.32 18.02
CA HIS A 213 -1.70 13.96 17.39
C HIS A 213 -1.68 15.46 17.75
N HIS A 214 -0.84 15.83 18.73
CA HIS A 214 -0.58 17.24 19.07
C HIS A 214 0.33 17.92 18.03
N THR A 215 0.10 17.71 16.75
CA THR A 215 1.14 17.90 15.73
C THR A 215 0.72 18.60 14.45
N LYS A 216 1.74 19.11 13.75
CA LYS A 216 1.63 19.62 12.38
C LYS A 216 1.43 18.45 11.44
N LEU A 217 0.38 18.55 10.62
CA LEU A 217 -0.10 17.49 9.74
C LEU A 217 0.04 17.93 8.27
N LEU A 218 0.64 17.10 7.43
CA LEU A 218 0.47 17.23 5.98
C LEU A 218 -0.73 16.40 5.53
N CYS A 219 -1.71 17.05 4.89
CA CYS A 219 -2.89 16.40 4.32
C CYS A 219 -2.81 16.35 2.79
N PHE A 220 -2.87 15.15 2.22
CA PHE A 220 -3.12 14.96 0.80
C PHE A 220 -4.63 14.78 0.58
N LEU A 221 -5.27 15.78 -0.03
CA LEU A 221 -6.71 15.76 -0.32
C LEU A 221 -6.95 15.66 -1.82
N PHE A 222 -7.90 14.82 -2.22
CA PHE A 222 -8.46 14.88 -3.57
C PHE A 222 -9.31 16.15 -3.68
N GLN A 223 -8.94 17.05 -4.60
CA GLN A 223 -9.91 17.97 -5.17
C GLN A 223 -10.74 17.15 -6.17
N ARG A 224 -12.04 17.05 -5.92
CA ARG A 224 -13.00 16.60 -6.94
C ARG A 224 -13.31 17.75 -7.87
#